data_AF-A0A1Y1LEN8-F1
#
_entry.id   AF-A0A1Y1LEN8-F1
#
_cell.length_a   1.000
_cell.length_b   1.000
_cell.length_c   1.000
_cell.angle_alpha   90.00
_cell.angle_beta   90.00
_cell.angle_gamma   90.00
#
_symmetry.space_group_name_H-M   'P 1'
#
loop_
_entity.id
_entity.type
_entity.pdbx_description
1 polymer ?
#
loop_
_entity_poly.entity_id
_entity_poly.type
_entity_poly.pdbx_seq_one_letter_code
_entity_poly.pdbx_strand_id
1 'polypeptide(L)'
;LFLTALVEDKDFNAACAVLSGFCAMSPWETVNRVLYLQGPPRPSGITNQSSIDKPLRKDLALLWKELHQSLSRQSCILQVRYEIVKDRDMGPSAAPMDL
;
A
#
# COMPACT_ATOMS: atom_id res chain seq x y z
N LEU A 1 2.11 -12.34 12.25
CA LEU A 1 2.39 -13.63 11.58
C LEU A 1 1.14 -14.01 10.79
N PHE A 2 1.25 -14.40 9.53
CA PHE A 2 0.10 -14.81 8.71
C PHE A 2 0.42 -16.14 8.01
N LEU A 3 -0.60 -16.95 7.76
CA LEU A 3 -0.52 -18.20 7.02
C LEU A 3 -1.58 -18.16 5.92
N THR A 4 -1.17 -18.42 4.68
CA THR A 4 -2.04 -18.41 3.51
C THR A 4 -1.99 -19.75 2.81
N ALA A 5 -3.14 -20.25 2.37
CA ALA A 5 -3.29 -21.45 1.57
C ALA A 5 -4.19 -21.13 0.37
N LEU A 6 -4.02 -21.90 -0.72
CA LEU A 6 -4.87 -21.81 -1.91
C LEU A 6 -5.88 -22.95 -1.84
N VAL A 7 -7.12 -22.67 -2.25
CA VAL A 7 -8.22 -23.65 -2.32
C VAL A 7 -8.77 -23.58 -3.75
N GLU A 8 -8.92 -24.73 -4.40
CA GLU A 8 -9.54 -24.79 -5.73
C GLU A 8 -11.05 -24.53 -5.62
N ASP A 9 -11.65 -23.93 -6.65
CA ASP A 9 -13.07 -23.57 -6.66
C ASP A 9 -14.00 -24.75 -6.34
N LYS A 10 -13.65 -25.96 -6.82
CA LYS A 10 -14.41 -27.19 -6.56
C LYS A 10 -14.45 -27.58 -5.08
N ASP A 11 -13.43 -27.19 -4.31
CA ASP A 11 -13.24 -27.56 -2.91
C ASP A 11 -13.64 -26.42 -1.96
N PHE A 12 -14.00 -25.24 -2.48
CA PHE A 12 -14.33 -24.05 -1.69
C PHE A 12 -15.41 -24.32 -0.63
N ASN A 13 -16.52 -24.94 -1.03
CA ASN A 13 -17.62 -25.24 -0.11
C ASN A 13 -17.22 -26.24 0.99
N ALA A 14 -16.40 -27.23 0.65
CA ALA A 14 -15.90 -28.20 1.63
C ALA A 14 -14.95 -27.51 2.64
N ALA A 15 -14.05 -26.65 2.16
CA ALA A 15 -13.16 -25.87 3.01
C ALA A 15 -13.95 -24.95 3.96
N CYS A 16 -14.98 -24.25 3.45
CA CYS A 16 -15.87 -23.45 4.28
C CYS A 16 -16.58 -24.28 5.34
N ALA A 17 -17.12 -25.46 5.01
CA ALA A 17 -17.80 -26.32 5.97
C ALA A 17 -16.86 -26.78 7.11
N VAL A 18 -15.62 -27.19 6.76
CA VAL A 18 -14.61 -27.58 7.75
C VAL A 18 -14.24 -26.40 8.66
N LEU A 19 -13.96 -25.23 8.08
CA LEU A 19 -13.61 -24.04 8.85
C LEU A 19 -14.76 -23.54 9.73
N SER A 20 -16.00 -23.60 9.24
CA SER A 20 -17.18 -23.25 10.03
C SER A 20 -17.40 -24.20 11.19
N GLY A 21 -17.19 -25.51 10.98
CA GLY A 21 -17.24 -26.50 12.07
C GLY A 21 -16.13 -26.28 13.10
N PHE A 22 -14.92 -25.97 12.66
CA PHE A 22 -13.77 -25.73 13.53
C PHE A 22 -13.89 -24.41 14.33
N CYS A 23 -14.32 -23.34 13.67
CA CYS A 23 -14.46 -22.01 14.26
C CYS A 23 -15.80 -21.82 14.99
N ALA A 24 -16.74 -22.77 14.88
CA ALA A 24 -18.11 -22.68 15.41
C ALA A 24 -18.84 -21.40 15.00
N MET A 25 -18.59 -20.91 13.78
CA MET A 25 -19.18 -19.70 13.23
C MET A 25 -19.61 -19.91 11.78
N SER A 26 -20.72 -19.27 11.39
CA SER A 26 -21.14 -19.22 10.00
C SER A 26 -20.12 -18.45 9.17
N PRO A 27 -19.83 -18.87 7.93
CA PRO A 27 -18.96 -18.10 7.05
C PRO A 27 -19.67 -16.80 6.66
N TRP A 28 -18.90 -15.74 6.47
CA TRP A 28 -19.40 -14.47 5.97
C TRP A 28 -18.53 -13.99 4.80
N GLU A 29 -19.14 -13.26 3.87
CA GLU A 29 -18.45 -12.65 2.74
C GLU A 29 -18.01 -11.24 3.12
N THR A 30 -16.75 -10.90 2.84
CA THR A 30 -16.22 -9.55 3.02
C THR A 30 -15.58 -9.10 1.72
N VAL A 31 -16.05 -7.97 1.18
CA VAL A 31 -15.44 -7.34 0.01
C VAL A 31 -14.63 -6.14 0.48
N ASN A 32 -13.34 -6.15 0.20
CA ASN A 32 -12.45 -5.05 0.57
C ASN A 32 -11.96 -4.32 -0.68
N ARG A 33 -12.04 -2.99 -0.67
CA ARG A 33 -11.34 -2.16 -1.64
C ARG A 33 -9.93 -1.89 -1.15
N VAL A 34 -8.97 -2.08 -2.04
CA VAL A 34 -7.55 -1.86 -1.77
C VAL A 34 -7.04 -0.80 -2.72
N LEU A 35 -6.64 0.35 -2.17
CA LEU A 35 -6.04 1.45 -2.93
C LEU A 35 -4.54 1.48 -2.68
N TYR A 36 -3.77 1.65 -3.75
CA TYR A 36 -2.34 1.86 -3.70
C TYR A 36 -2.04 3.29 -4.12
N LEU A 37 -1.65 4.10 -3.15
CA LEU A 37 -1.26 5.49 -3.37
C LEU A 37 0.26 5.53 -3.42
N GLN A 38 0.79 5.78 -4.61
CA GLN A 38 2.21 5.97 -4.79
C GLN A 38 2.56 7.40 -4.37
N GLY A 39 3.40 7.54 -3.35
CA GLY A 39 4.00 8.82 -3.02
C GLY A 39 4.92 9.32 -4.15
N PRO A 40 5.47 10.54 -4.05
CA PRO A 40 6.41 11.03 -5.05
C PRO A 40 7.52 10.00 -5.29
N PRO A 41 7.90 9.77 -6.57
CA PRO A 41 8.98 8.84 -6.88
C PRO A 41 10.24 9.29 -6.14
N ARG A 42 11.15 8.35 -5.87
CA ARG A 42 12.41 8.67 -5.18
C ARG A 42 13.03 9.88 -5.88
N PRO A 43 13.36 10.96 -5.14
CA PRO A 43 14.02 12.09 -5.74
C PRO A 43 15.32 11.56 -6.37
N SER A 44 15.39 11.62 -7.69
CA SER A 44 16.66 11.47 -8.40
C SER A 44 17.53 12.60 -7.90
N GLY A 45 18.70 12.30 -7.33
CA GLY A 45 19.60 13.31 -6.80
C GLY A 45 19.83 14.46 -7.77
N ILE A 46 20.25 15.61 -7.24
CA ILE A 46 20.57 16.78 -8.05
C ILE A 46 21.70 16.40 -9.01
N THR A 47 21.37 16.22 -10.29
CA THR A 47 22.29 15.80 -11.36
C THR A 47 23.29 16.89 -11.71
N ASN A 48 22.90 18.16 -11.54
CA ASN A 48 23.78 19.30 -11.77
C ASN A 48 24.03 20.07 -10.46
N GLN A 49 25.18 19.83 -9.84
CA GLN A 49 25.61 20.52 -8.61
C GLN A 49 26.46 21.76 -8.91
N SER A 50 26.60 22.18 -10.18
CA SER A 50 27.47 23.31 -10.56
C SER A 50 27.05 24.64 -9.93
N SER A 51 25.76 24.80 -9.65
CA SER A 51 25.16 25.99 -9.04
C SER A 51 25.06 25.90 -7.52
N ILE A 52 25.45 24.77 -6.91
CA ILE A 52 25.54 24.63 -5.47
C ILE A 52 26.89 25.19 -5.05
N ASP A 53 26.89 26.36 -4.40
CA ASP A 53 28.09 26.91 -3.79
C ASP A 53 28.67 25.87 -2.83
N LYS A 54 29.92 25.46 -3.08
CA LYS A 54 30.62 24.50 -2.22
C LYS A 54 30.67 25.09 -0.81
N PRO A 55 30.11 24.42 0.22
CA PRO A 55 30.05 25.00 1.55
C PRO A 55 31.46 25.22 2.09
N LEU A 56 31.78 26.47 2.49
CA LEU A 56 33.06 26.81 3.14
C LEU A 56 33.26 26.10 4.50
N ARG A 57 32.18 25.56 5.10
CA ARG A 57 32.21 24.82 6.37
C ARG A 57 31.93 23.33 6.16
N LYS A 58 32.81 22.49 6.71
CA LYS A 58 32.77 21.02 6.61
C LYS A 58 31.46 20.41 7.14
N ASP A 59 30.85 21.08 8.11
CA ASP A 59 29.65 20.67 8.85
C ASP A 59 28.40 20.68 7.94
N LEU A 60 28.30 21.67 7.04
CA LEU A 60 27.18 21.78 6.09
C LEU A 60 27.25 20.71 4.98
N ALA A 61 28.46 20.26 4.62
CA ALA A 61 28.64 19.20 3.63
C ALA A 61 28.13 17.84 4.15
N LEU A 62 28.30 17.57 5.45
CA LEU A 62 27.75 16.38 6.10
C LEU A 62 26.22 16.42 6.17
N LEU A 63 25.65 17.57 6.54
CA LEU A 63 24.19 17.76 6.60
C LEU A 63 23.53 17.55 5.22
N TRP A 64 24.13 18.07 4.16
CA TRP A 64 23.65 17.88 2.79
C TRP A 64 23.68 16.42 2.35
N LYS A 65 24.72 15.68 2.74
CA LYS A 65 24.84 14.24 2.45
C LYS A 65 23.77 13.44 3.18
N GLU A 66 23.50 13.75 4.45
CA GLU A 66 22.46 13.09 5.26
C GLU A 66 21.06 13.41 4.74
N LEU A 67 20.79 14.66 4.37
CA LEU A 67 19.52 15.07 3.78
C LEU A 67 19.29 14.36 2.43
N HIS A 68 20.30 14.33 1.56
CA HIS A 68 20.24 13.59 0.29
C HIS A 68 19.97 12.10 0.52
N GLN A 69 20.64 11.48 1.49
CA GLN A 69 20.43 10.08 1.84
C GLN A 69 19.01 9.82 2.37
N SER A 70 18.48 10.70 3.22
CA SER A 70 17.11 10.60 3.74
C SER A 70 16.08 10.71 2.61
N LEU A 71 16.19 11.74 1.77
CA LEU A 71 15.30 11.97 0.64
C LEU A 71 15.36 10.82 -0.39
N SER A 72 16.55 10.27 -0.68
CA SER A 72 16.71 9.13 -1.60
C SER A 72 15.98 7.85 -1.15
N ARG A 73 15.66 7.75 0.14
CA ARG A 73 14.96 6.60 0.74
C ARG A 73 13.45 6.80 0.83
N GLN A 74 12.96 8.02 0.58
CA GLN A 74 11.55 8.38 0.72
C GLN A 74 10.80 8.11 -0.59
N SER A 75 10.58 6.84 -0.90
CA SER A 75 9.45 6.44 -1.75
C SER A 75 8.60 5.49 -0.93
N CYS A 76 7.40 5.91 -0.56
CA CYS A 76 6.43 5.04 0.08
C CYS A 76 5.28 4.72 -0.89
N ILE A 77 4.76 3.50 -0.77
CA ILE A 77 3.46 3.12 -1.32
C ILE A 77 2.55 3.04 -0.11
N LEU A 78 1.55 3.92 -0.03
CA LEU A 78 0.53 3.85 0.99
C LEU A 78 -0.57 2.91 0.50
N GLN A 79 -0.88 1.90 1.30
CA GLN A 79 -1.97 0.98 1.02
C GLN A 79 -3.14 1.30 1.93
N VAL A 80 -4.27 1.69 1.35
CA VAL A 80 -5.53 1.94 2.07
C VAL A 80 -6.45 0.76 1.82
N ARG A 81 -6.96 0.14 2.89
CA ARG A 81 -7.90 -0.98 2.82
C ARG A 81 -9.15 -0.66 3.63
N TYR A 82 -10.31 -0.77 3.00
CA TYR A 82 -11.60 -0.62 3.67
C TYR A 82 -12.64 -1.55 3.07
N GLU A 83 -13.61 -1.96 3.90
CA GLU A 83 -14.72 -2.80 3.48
C GLU A 83 -15.71 -1.99 2.64
N ILE A 84 -16.26 -2.63 1.61
CA ILE A 84 -17.29 -2.06 0.74
C ILE A 84 -18.49 -2.99 0.65
N VAL A 85 -19.66 -2.41 0.41
CA VAL A 85 -20.91 -3.13 0.17
C VAL A 85 -21.12 -3.19 -1.33
N LYS A 86 -21.05 -4.40 -1.91
CA LYS A 86 -21.07 -4.63 -3.37
C LYS A 86 -22.22 -3.90 -4.07
N ASP A 87 -23.44 -4.05 -3.56
CA ASP A 87 -24.63 -3.48 -4.19
C ASP A 87 -24.67 -1.95 -4.13
N ARG A 88 -24.12 -1.35 -3.06
CA ARG A 88 -24.09 0.09 -2.85
C ARG A 88 -22.91 0.75 -3.59
N ASP A 89 -21.73 0.14 -3.51
CA ASP A 89 -20.45 0.76 -3.86
C ASP A 89 -19.94 0.35 -5.26
N MET A 90 -20.56 -0.65 -5.90
CA MET A 90 -20.22 -1.11 -7.26
C MET A 90 -21.42 -1.14 -8.23
N GLY A 91 -22.60 -0.71 -7.79
CA GLY A 91 -23.81 -0.62 -8.62
C GLY A 91 -23.86 0.62 -9.52
N PRO A 92 -24.81 0.70 -10.47
CA PRO A 92 -24.97 1.84 -11.38
C PRO A 92 -25.35 3.16 -10.66
N SER A 93 -25.79 3.08 -9.41
CA SER A 93 -26.08 4.24 -8.54
C SER A 93 -24.91 4.62 -7.62
N ALA A 94 -23.76 3.94 -7.73
CA ALA A 94 -22.60 4.26 -6.90
C ALA A 94 -22.16 5.70 -7.16
N ALA A 95 -21.82 6.43 -6.09
CA ALA A 95 -21.29 7.78 -6.22
C ALA A 95 -20.01 7.76 -7.08
N PRO A 96 -19.89 8.64 -8.08
CA PRO A 96 -18.65 8.75 -8.84
C PRO A 96 -17.51 9.09 -7.88
N MET A 97 -16.43 8.32 -7.98
CA MET A 97 -15.25 8.55 -7.16
C MET A 97 -14.31 9.49 -7.89
N ASP A 98 -13.99 10.61 -7.27
CA ASP A 98 -12.85 11.43 -7.68
C ASP A 98 -11.56 10.65 -7.37
N LEU A 99 -10.87 10.26 -8.44
CA LEU A 99 -9.55 9.61 -8.40
C LEU A 99 -8.47 10.61 -8.83
#